data_AF-A0A7W8ZX54-F1
#
_entry.id   AF-A0A7W8ZX54-F1
#
_cell.length_a   1.000
_cell.length_b   1.000
_cell.length_c   1.000
_cell.angle_alpha   90.00
_cell.angle_beta   90.00
_cell.angle_gamma   90.00
#
_symmetry.space_group_name_H-M   'P 1'
#
loop_
_entity.id
_entity.type
_entity.pdbx_description
1 polymer ?
#
loop_
_entity_poly.entity_id
_entity_poly.type
_entity_poly.pdbx_seq_one_letter_code
_entity_poly.pdbx_strand_id
1 'polypeptide(L)'
;MDALLDAVLDVEIVELLEFDTNFPCEGVHHDRGLSGHDPQEPGGFMVISPCCGPKVIQCSSRVLAMRNSGVLYCGICKKEHLTSEYHFIPLPD
;
A
#
# COMPACT_ATOMS: atom_id res chain seq x y z
N MET A 1 -13.70 -12.23 12.54
CA MET A 1 -14.12 -11.03 11.79
C MET A 1 -13.20 -11.02 10.58
N ASP A 2 -13.39 -12.00 9.70
CA ASP A 2 -12.32 -12.49 8.80
C ASP A 2 -12.80 -12.66 7.36
N ALA A 3 -14.05 -13.11 7.16
CA ALA A 3 -14.55 -13.41 5.81
C ALA A 3 -14.56 -12.21 4.84
N LEU A 4 -14.72 -10.98 5.35
CA LEU A 4 -14.71 -9.79 4.50
C LEU A 4 -13.29 -9.31 4.18
N LEU A 5 -12.32 -9.55 5.07
CA LEU A 5 -10.93 -9.18 4.87
C LEU A 5 -10.24 -10.21 3.96
N ASP A 6 -10.53 -11.50 4.16
CA ASP A 6 -10.11 -12.57 3.25
C ASP A 6 -10.66 -12.36 1.84
N ALA A 7 -11.92 -11.93 1.71
CA ALA A 7 -12.50 -11.59 0.41
C ALA A 7 -11.86 -10.36 -0.26
N VAL A 8 -11.29 -9.42 0.50
CA VAL A 8 -10.57 -8.26 -0.09
C VAL A 8 -9.11 -8.60 -0.41
N LEU A 9 -8.55 -9.64 0.24
CA LEU A 9 -7.20 -10.14 0.03
C LEU A 9 -7.12 -11.18 -1.10
N ASP A 10 -8.25 -11.60 -1.66
CA ASP A 10 -8.27 -12.51 -2.79
C ASP A 10 -7.68 -11.80 -4.00
N VAL A 11 -6.52 -12.29 -4.47
CA VAL A 11 -5.80 -11.74 -5.62
C VAL A 11 -6.72 -11.69 -6.84
N GLU A 12 -7.63 -12.66 -6.96
CA GLU A 12 -8.68 -12.71 -7.99
C GLU A 12 -9.63 -11.49 -7.92
N ILE A 13 -9.95 -10.98 -6.74
CA ILE A 13 -10.81 -9.79 -6.59
C ILE A 13 -10.03 -8.52 -6.92
N VAL A 14 -8.73 -8.47 -6.64
CA VAL A 14 -7.85 -7.35 -7.06
C VAL A 14 -7.69 -7.32 -8.58
N GLU A 15 -7.61 -8.47 -9.25
CA GLU A 15 -7.60 -8.58 -10.72
C GLU A 15 -8.94 -8.14 -11.36
N LEU A 16 -10.07 -8.35 -10.66
CA LEU A 16 -11.40 -7.93 -11.10
C LEU A 16 -11.71 -6.45 -10.85
N LEU A 17 -10.93 -5.80 -9.99
CA LEU A 17 -11.00 -4.36 -9.80
C LEU A 17 -10.23 -3.71 -10.96
N GLU A 18 -10.94 -3.06 -11.87
CA GLU A 18 -10.34 -2.24 -12.94
C GLU A 18 -9.59 -1.05 -12.33
N PHE A 19 -8.37 -1.29 -11.86
CA PHE A 19 -7.47 -0.22 -11.45
C PHE A 19 -6.89 0.41 -12.71
N ASP A 20 -7.09 1.72 -12.89
CA ASP A 20 -6.30 2.50 -13.84
C ASP A 20 -4.82 2.35 -13.47
N THR A 21 -4.05 1.63 -14.28
CA THR A 21 -2.62 1.39 -14.03
C THR A 21 -1.79 2.68 -14.05
N ASN A 22 -2.39 3.82 -14.42
CA ASN A 22 -1.78 5.14 -14.34
C ASN A 22 -2.03 5.87 -13.01
N PHE A 23 -2.54 5.21 -11.97
CA PHE A 23 -2.69 5.87 -10.67
C PHE A 23 -1.34 6.36 -10.15
N PRO A 24 -1.20 7.66 -9.81
CA PRO A 24 0.01 8.16 -9.21
C PRO A 24 0.20 7.53 -7.82
N CYS A 25 1.44 7.27 -7.45
CA CYS A 25 1.77 6.84 -6.09
C CYS A 25 1.19 7.83 -5.06
N GLU A 26 0.44 7.37 -4.06
CA GLU A 26 -0.11 8.24 -3.00
C GLU A 26 0.97 9.12 -2.31
N GLY A 27 2.22 8.66 -2.36
CA GLY A 27 3.41 9.38 -1.93
C GLY A 27 3.61 10.78 -2.53
N VAL A 28 2.91 11.19 -3.59
CA VAL A 28 3.11 12.50 -4.25
C VAL A 28 2.88 13.70 -3.33
N HIS A 29 2.09 13.55 -2.26
CA HIS A 29 1.68 14.66 -1.38
C HIS A 29 2.43 14.72 -0.03
N HIS A 30 3.49 13.94 0.15
CA HIS A 30 4.21 13.89 1.44
C HIS A 30 5.41 14.87 1.48
N ASP A 31 5.18 16.10 1.96
CA ASP A 31 6.23 17.13 2.14
C ASP A 31 7.33 16.76 3.16
N ARG A 32 7.12 15.72 3.98
CA ARG A 32 8.07 15.27 5.01
C ARG A 32 8.94 14.13 4.49
N GLY A 33 9.82 14.41 3.52
CA GLY A 33 11.13 13.73 3.28
C GLY A 33 11.25 12.20 3.39
N LEU A 34 10.15 11.45 3.44
CA LEU A 34 10.12 10.00 3.68
C LEU A 34 10.13 9.21 2.38
N SER A 35 10.37 9.85 1.25
CA SER A 35 9.99 9.27 -0.03
C SER A 35 11.13 9.37 -1.02
N GLY A 36 12.09 8.44 -0.90
CA GLY A 36 13.10 8.15 -1.92
C GLY A 36 12.51 7.49 -3.16
N HIS A 37 11.40 8.05 -3.67
CA HIS A 37 10.67 7.63 -4.84
C HIS A 37 10.47 8.83 -5.77
N ASP A 38 10.20 8.57 -7.05
CA ASP A 38 9.75 9.60 -7.97
C ASP A 38 8.23 9.81 -7.78
N PRO A 39 7.74 11.03 -7.49
CA PRO A 39 6.30 11.31 -7.45
C PRO A 39 5.55 10.99 -8.75
N GLN A 40 6.25 10.88 -9.88
CA GLN A 40 5.68 10.47 -11.16
C GLN A 40 5.82 8.96 -11.41
N GLU A 41 6.43 8.19 -10.50
CA GLU A 41 6.49 6.74 -10.61
C GLU A 41 5.05 6.18 -10.55
N PRO A 42 4.66 5.33 -11.52
CA PRO A 42 3.33 4.74 -11.50
C PRO A 42 3.15 3.87 -10.25
N GLY A 43 1.91 3.81 -9.79
CA GLY A 43 1.50 2.85 -8.79
C GLY A 43 1.78 1.41 -9.24
N GLY A 44 2.40 0.62 -8.37
CA GLY A 44 2.72 -0.79 -8.66
C GLY A 44 2.12 -1.78 -7.66
N PHE A 45 1.63 -1.28 -6.52
CA PHE A 45 1.12 -2.14 -5.45
C PHE A 45 -0.07 -1.49 -4.75
N MET A 46 -1.08 -2.30 -4.46
CA MET A 46 -2.02 -2.00 -3.39
C MET A 46 -1.41 -2.42 -2.06
N VAL A 47 -1.38 -1.50 -1.10
CA VAL A 47 -0.90 -1.80 0.26
C VAL A 47 -2.10 -1.88 1.20
N ILE A 48 -2.15 -2.88 2.07
CA ILE A 48 -3.26 -3.03 3.01
C ILE A 48 -2.69 -3.02 4.41
N SER A 49 -3.17 -2.07 5.21
CA SER A 49 -2.76 -1.90 6.59
C SER A 49 -3.48 -2.90 7.49
N PRO A 50 -2.81 -3.46 8.52
CA PRO A 50 -3.43 -4.42 9.44
C PRO A 50 -4.54 -3.82 10.32
N CYS A 51 -4.67 -2.50 10.37
CA CYS A 51 -5.59 -1.81 11.29
C CYS A 51 -6.72 -1.03 10.62
N CYS A 52 -6.46 -0.37 9.48
CA CYS A 52 -7.40 0.60 8.90
C CYS A 52 -7.83 0.23 7.49
N GLY A 53 -7.50 -0.99 7.04
CA GLY A 53 -7.82 -1.47 5.70
C GLY A 53 -6.84 -0.92 4.64
N PRO A 54 -7.27 -0.85 3.37
CA PRO A 54 -6.38 -0.53 2.26
C PRO A 54 -5.75 0.86 2.41
N LYS A 55 -4.41 0.88 2.51
CA LYS A 55 -3.58 2.04 2.24
C LYS A 55 -3.26 2.02 0.75
N VAL A 56 -4.06 2.72 -0.04
CA VAL A 56 -3.70 3.51 -1.24
C VAL A 56 -2.48 3.07 -2.07
N ILE A 57 -2.65 3.07 -3.38
CA ILE A 57 -1.65 2.59 -4.35
C ILE A 57 -0.27 3.26 -4.14
N GLN A 58 0.77 2.42 -3.98
CA GLN A 58 2.17 2.84 -3.83
C GLN A 58 3.01 2.38 -5.02
N CYS A 59 4.02 3.16 -5.39
CA CYS A 59 5.03 2.72 -6.33
C CYS A 59 5.99 1.69 -5.71
N SER A 60 6.76 1.02 -6.58
CA SER A 60 7.67 -0.06 -6.20
C SER A 60 8.77 0.40 -5.22
N SER A 61 9.38 1.55 -5.49
CA SER A 61 10.44 2.09 -4.64
C SER A 61 9.94 2.40 -3.21
N ARG A 62 8.69 2.86 -3.07
CA ARG A 62 8.08 3.13 -1.76
C ARG A 62 7.70 1.86 -1.02
N VAL A 63 7.17 0.85 -1.70
CA VAL A 63 6.94 -0.47 -1.09
C VAL A 63 8.24 -1.09 -0.59
N LEU A 64 9.34 -0.95 -1.33
CA LEU A 64 10.65 -1.42 -0.89
C LEU A 64 11.10 -0.70 0.40
N ALA A 65 10.95 0.63 0.45
CA ALA A 65 11.27 1.40 1.64
C ALA A 65 10.40 1.01 2.85
N MET A 66 9.10 0.78 2.63
CA MET A 66 8.17 0.31 3.66
C MET A 66 8.58 -1.06 4.21
N ARG A 67 8.89 -2.03 3.34
CA ARG A 67 9.31 -3.37 3.78
C ARG A 67 10.60 -3.34 4.62
N ASN A 68 11.51 -2.42 4.30
CA ASN A 68 12.78 -2.28 5.01
C ASN A 68 12.70 -1.46 6.30
N SER A 69 11.58 -0.77 6.59
CA SER A 69 11.48 0.08 7.79
C SER A 69 11.25 -0.70 9.08
N GLY A 70 10.82 -1.96 9.00
CA GLY A 70 10.49 -2.81 10.15
C GLY A 70 9.15 -2.45 10.80
N VAL A 71 8.89 -1.17 11.03
CA VAL A 71 7.65 -0.64 11.62
C VAL A 71 7.11 0.55 10.81
N LEU A 72 5.79 0.71 10.79
CA LEU A 72 5.10 1.85 10.19
C LEU A 72 4.07 2.42 11.17
N TYR A 73 4.00 3.75 11.25
CA TYR A 73 2.95 4.43 12.00
C TYR A 73 1.70 4.61 11.16
N CYS A 74 0.54 4.26 11.72
CA CYS A 74 -0.75 4.53 11.11
C CYS A 74 -1.36 5.82 11.68
N GLY A 75 -1.56 6.83 10.82
CA GLY A 75 -2.14 8.11 11.21
C GLY A 75 -3.61 8.04 11.67
N ILE A 76 -4.34 6.99 11.29
CA ILE A 76 -5.76 6.81 11.62
C ILE A 76 -5.91 6.22 13.02
N CYS A 77 -5.37 5.03 13.27
CA CYS A 77 -5.45 4.38 14.58
C CYS A 77 -4.43 4.90 15.60
N LYS A 78 -3.47 5.72 15.16
CA LYS A 78 -2.40 6.34 15.95
C LYS A 78 -1.48 5.33 16.65
N LYS A 79 -1.22 4.19 16.00
CA LYS A 79 -0.35 3.12 16.50
C LYS A 79 0.71 2.76 15.48
N GLU A 80 1.78 2.17 16.00
CA GLU A 80 2.82 1.51 15.22
C GLU A 80 2.42 0.07 14.91
N HIS A 81 2.69 -0.36 13.68
CA HIS A 81 2.40 -1.69 13.15
C HIS A 81 3.65 -2.26 12.51
N LEU A 82 3.89 -3.56 12.68
CA LEU A 82 5.02 -4.21 12.04
C LEU A 82 4.77 -4.25 10.53
N THR A 83 5.80 -3.96 9.75
CA THR A 83 5.75 -4.01 8.29
C THR A 83 5.38 -5.41 7.77
N SER A 84 5.70 -6.46 8.53
CA SER A 84 5.32 -7.84 8.24
C SER A 84 3.81 -8.12 8.36
N GLU A 85 3.05 -7.23 9.00
CA GLU A 85 1.59 -7.33 9.13
C GLU A 85 0.84 -6.63 7.98
N TYR A 86 1.57 -5.91 7.11
CA TYR A 86 0.99 -5.29 5.92
C TYR A 86 0.94 -6.29 4.78
N HIS A 87 -0.14 -6.23 3.98
CA HIS A 87 -0.19 -6.91 2.70
C HIS A 87 0.24 -5.96 1.59
N PHE A 88 1.06 -6.47 0.66
CA PHE A 88 1.58 -5.73 -0.48
C PHE A 88 1.23 -6.50 -1.74
N ILE A 89 0.11 -6.15 -2.37
CA ILE A 89 -0.45 -6.86 -3.51
C ILE A 89 0.04 -6.17 -4.79
N PRO A 90 0.82 -6.83 -5.65
CA PRO A 90 1.20 -6.27 -6.95
C PRO A 90 -0.04 -5.95 -7.79
N LEU A 91 -0.03 -4.81 -8.47
CA LEU A 91 -1.03 -4.51 -9.49
C LEU A 91 -0.64 -5.16 -10.83
N PRO A 92 -1.60 -5.54 -11.67
CA PRO A 92 -1.32 -6.01 -13.02
C PRO A 92 -0.69 -4.88 -13.88
N ASP A 93 0.20 -5.26 -14.80
CA ASP A 93 0.86 -4.37 -15.76
C ASP A 93 -0.12 -3.74 -16.78
#